data_AF-A0A948WCM4-F1
#
_entry.id   AF-A0A948WCM4-F1
#
_cell.length_a   1.000
_cell.length_b   1.000
_cell.length_c   1.000
_cell.angle_alpha   90.00
_cell.angle_beta   90.00
_cell.angle_gamma   90.00
#
_symmetry.space_group_name_H-M   'P 1'
#
loop_
_entity.id
_entity.type
_entity.pdbx_description
1 polymer ?
#
loop_
_entity_poly.entity_id
_entity_poly.type
_entity_poly.pdbx_seq_one_letter_code
_entity_poly.pdbx_strand_id
1 'polypeptide(L)'
;MTEYRYAEHLRRIHERLDLPQPVKSRIILEIAADMEELHRHYRESGLSEREAEERVAGILNISDEALADLIEVHQSPIKRFLDRLSSQAQSRWEQTTLIILLLFMGVTTGHILLTARPFADAGPMVWPVLGTSTATIYLMLKKIYTLFIKKDYRVRNLHSGLTPLLVMAGLNAFVGVIAFLVTLTASYLFMTLYIKPSGTGMAEAVRQSAAAGIVCLFAAVITGLIWFLLSSSVTRIVRAEADGLLGWQTPNGI
;
A
#
# COMPACT_ATOMS: atom_id res chain seq x y z
N MET A 1 -13.63 -6.09 32.95
CA MET A 1 -14.98 -6.61 32.62
C MET A 1 -16.04 -5.50 32.54
N THR A 2 -15.63 -4.21 32.46
CA THR A 2 -16.51 -3.03 32.39
C THR A 2 -16.97 -2.68 30.96
N GLU A 3 -16.20 -3.04 29.92
CA GLU A 3 -16.52 -2.74 28.51
C GLU A 3 -17.90 -3.27 28.02
N TYR A 4 -18.40 -4.37 28.61
CA TYR A 4 -19.68 -4.95 28.17
C TYR A 4 -20.92 -4.19 28.66
N ARG A 5 -20.78 -3.36 29.69
CA ARG A 5 -21.92 -2.75 30.39
C ARG A 5 -22.66 -1.71 29.53
N TYR A 6 -21.94 -0.99 28.70
CA TYR A 6 -22.49 0.04 27.80
C TYR A 6 -22.50 -0.38 26.33
N ALA A 7 -22.19 -1.65 26.04
CA ALA A 7 -22.03 -2.15 24.68
C ALA A 7 -23.26 -1.89 23.79
N GLU A 8 -24.47 -2.03 24.35
CA GLU A 8 -25.70 -1.81 23.59
C GLU A 8 -25.93 -0.33 23.22
N HIS A 9 -25.60 0.59 24.13
CA HIS A 9 -25.73 2.04 23.89
C HIS A 9 -24.68 2.51 22.87
N LEU A 10 -23.43 2.06 23.04
CA LEU A 10 -22.35 2.34 22.10
C LEU A 10 -22.64 1.74 20.71
N ARG A 11 -23.26 0.56 20.63
CA ARG A 11 -23.71 -0.02 19.35
C ARG A 11 -24.77 0.84 18.68
N ARG A 12 -25.79 1.31 19.42
CA ARG A 12 -26.82 2.22 18.86
C ARG A 12 -26.23 3.53 18.34
N ILE A 13 -25.29 4.12 19.08
CA ILE A 13 -24.57 5.33 18.64
C ILE A 13 -23.70 5.03 17.42
N HIS A 14 -23.03 3.87 17.41
CA HIS A 14 -22.25 3.41 16.28
C HIS A 14 -23.14 3.29 15.03
N GLU A 15 -24.30 2.66 15.11
CA GLU A 15 -25.21 2.52 13.96
C GLU A 15 -25.69 3.89 13.42
N ARG A 16 -25.90 4.89 14.30
CA ARG A 16 -26.31 6.26 13.94
C ARG A 16 -25.18 7.14 13.38
N LEU A 17 -23.93 6.86 13.70
CA LEU A 17 -22.76 7.61 13.22
C LEU A 17 -22.47 7.30 11.74
N ASP A 18 -22.86 8.19 10.82
CA ASP A 18 -22.46 8.12 9.40
C ASP A 18 -21.06 8.70 9.19
N LEU A 19 -20.04 7.99 9.70
CA LEU A 19 -18.64 8.37 9.57
C LEU A 19 -17.79 7.21 9.04
N PRO A 20 -16.78 7.49 8.20
CA PRO A 20 -15.85 6.46 7.76
C PRO A 20 -14.99 5.98 8.93
N GLN A 21 -14.62 4.70 8.87
CA GLN A 21 -13.55 4.17 9.72
C GLN A 21 -12.19 4.76 9.29
N PRO A 22 -11.25 5.04 10.23
CA PRO A 22 -11.26 4.70 11.67
C PRO A 22 -11.87 5.80 12.58
N VAL A 23 -12.34 6.91 12.02
CA VAL A 23 -12.83 8.07 12.79
C VAL A 23 -14.02 7.69 13.66
N LYS A 24 -14.94 6.90 13.10
CA LYS A 24 -16.10 6.35 13.81
C LYS A 24 -15.70 5.57 15.06
N SER A 25 -14.72 4.65 14.95
CA SER A 25 -14.24 3.88 16.10
C SER A 25 -13.60 4.75 17.18
N ARG A 26 -12.85 5.79 16.78
CA ARG A 26 -12.24 6.72 17.73
C ARG A 26 -13.28 7.46 18.57
N ILE A 27 -14.33 8.00 17.93
CA ILE A 27 -15.40 8.71 18.63
C ILE A 27 -16.13 7.78 19.60
N ILE A 28 -16.41 6.54 19.18
CA ILE A 28 -17.04 5.54 20.06
C ILE A 28 -16.18 5.24 21.30
N LEU A 29 -14.85 5.16 21.14
CA LEU A 29 -13.93 4.95 22.26
C LEU A 29 -13.84 6.17 23.18
N GLU A 30 -13.86 7.38 22.64
CA GLU A 30 -13.91 8.63 23.42
C GLU A 30 -15.22 8.69 24.24
N ILE A 31 -16.37 8.42 23.60
CA ILE A 31 -17.67 8.34 24.31
C ILE A 31 -17.64 7.26 25.40
N ALA A 32 -17.06 6.08 25.12
CA ALA A 32 -16.96 5.01 26.10
C ALA A 32 -16.10 5.40 27.31
N ALA A 33 -15.02 6.15 27.09
CA ALA A 33 -14.19 6.68 28.16
C ALA A 33 -14.95 7.71 29.01
N ASP A 34 -15.70 8.62 28.38
CA ASP A 34 -16.53 9.61 29.06
C ASP A 34 -17.65 8.96 29.89
N MET A 35 -18.24 7.86 29.38
CA MET A 35 -19.23 7.07 30.12
C MET A 35 -18.67 6.48 31.41
N GLU A 36 -17.47 5.91 31.33
CA GLU A 36 -16.81 5.31 32.49
C GLU A 36 -16.43 6.38 33.52
N GLU A 37 -16.00 7.56 33.07
CA GLU A 37 -15.71 8.69 33.94
C GLU A 37 -16.96 9.22 34.65
N LEU A 38 -18.07 9.40 33.93
CA LEU A 38 -19.35 9.79 34.52
C LEU A 38 -19.88 8.74 35.50
N HIS A 39 -19.76 7.45 35.17
CA HIS A 39 -20.16 6.37 36.06
C HIS A 39 -19.35 6.42 37.36
N ARG A 40 -18.03 6.51 37.27
CA ARG A 40 -17.14 6.65 38.44
C ARG A 40 -17.52 7.86 39.28
N HIS A 41 -17.77 9.01 38.65
CA HIS A 41 -18.21 10.21 39.34
C HIS A 41 -19.53 10.01 40.13
N TYR A 42 -20.52 9.34 39.55
CA TYR A 42 -21.77 9.04 40.26
C TYR A 42 -21.59 8.06 41.42
N ARG A 43 -20.70 7.07 41.27
CA ARG A 43 -20.36 6.13 42.35
C ARG A 43 -19.66 6.82 43.51
N GLU A 44 -18.72 7.72 43.21
CA GLU A 44 -18.05 8.56 44.21
C GLU A 44 -19.03 9.52 44.92
N SER A 45 -20.09 9.93 44.22
CA SER A 45 -21.18 10.74 44.78
C SER A 45 -22.18 9.94 45.63
N GLY A 46 -21.96 8.64 45.82
CA GLY A 46 -22.77 7.79 46.69
C GLY A 46 -23.98 7.13 46.03
N LEU A 47 -24.15 7.24 44.71
CA LEU A 47 -25.21 6.52 44.00
C LEU A 47 -24.91 5.02 43.97
N SER A 48 -25.95 4.19 44.01
CA SER A 48 -25.79 2.76 43.77
C SER A 48 -25.34 2.49 42.33
N GLU A 49 -24.78 1.30 42.07
CA GLU A 49 -24.32 0.90 40.73
C GLU A 49 -25.41 1.07 39.66
N ARG A 50 -26.61 0.56 39.94
CA ARG A 50 -27.75 0.63 39.02
C ARG A 50 -28.20 2.07 38.77
N GLU A 51 -28.21 2.91 39.80
CA GLU A 51 -28.58 4.32 39.65
C GLU A 51 -27.54 5.11 38.86
N ALA A 52 -26.25 4.82 39.07
CA ALA A 52 -25.17 5.42 38.29
C ALA A 52 -25.27 5.01 36.82
N GLU A 53 -25.52 3.73 36.53
CA GLU A 53 -25.74 3.21 35.18
C GLU A 53 -26.94 3.90 34.49
N GLU A 54 -28.09 3.97 35.17
CA GLU A 54 -29.30 4.63 34.66
C GLU A 54 -29.08 6.12 34.40
N ARG A 55 -28.30 6.80 35.25
CA ARG A 55 -27.95 8.22 35.07
C ARG A 55 -27.02 8.45 33.89
N VAL A 56 -25.97 7.64 33.74
CA VAL A 56 -25.07 7.72 32.59
C VAL A 56 -25.84 7.44 31.30
N ALA A 57 -26.65 6.38 31.26
CA ALA A 57 -27.47 6.03 30.09
C ALA A 57 -28.48 7.15 29.74
N GLY A 58 -29.08 7.78 30.75
CA GLY A 58 -29.99 8.91 30.58
C GLY A 58 -29.32 10.15 29.96
N ILE A 59 -28.08 10.44 30.37
CA ILE A 59 -27.29 11.55 29.79
C ILE A 59 -26.87 11.22 28.35
N LEU A 60 -26.56 9.95 28.08
CA LEU A 60 -26.06 9.51 26.80
C LEU A 60 -27.14 9.23 25.76
N ASN A 61 -28.40 9.46 26.07
CA ASN A 61 -29.48 9.48 25.09
C ASN A 61 -29.40 10.77 24.25
N ILE A 62 -28.25 10.94 23.59
CA ILE A 62 -27.87 12.09 22.79
C ILE A 62 -28.82 12.14 21.59
N SER A 63 -29.52 13.27 21.44
CA SER A 63 -30.37 13.52 20.29
C SER A 63 -29.55 13.52 19.00
N ASP A 64 -30.18 13.29 17.85
CA ASP A 64 -29.46 13.31 16.57
C ASP A 64 -28.76 14.66 16.34
N GLU A 65 -29.34 15.76 16.83
CA GLU A 65 -28.71 17.09 16.76
C GLU A 65 -27.43 17.18 17.58
N ALA A 66 -27.44 16.71 18.83
CA ALA A 66 -26.25 16.76 19.68
C ALA A 66 -25.13 15.83 19.19
N LEU A 67 -25.49 14.72 18.53
CA LEU A 67 -24.52 13.85 17.87
C LEU A 67 -23.89 14.56 16.66
N ALA A 68 -24.70 15.29 15.87
CA ALA A 68 -24.20 16.09 14.75
C ALA A 68 -23.24 17.20 15.23
N ASP A 69 -23.58 17.87 16.33
CA ASP A 69 -22.72 18.89 16.94
C ASP A 69 -21.40 18.30 17.46
N LEU A 70 -21.44 17.11 18.07
CA LEU A 70 -20.25 16.40 18.53
C LEU A 70 -19.31 16.07 17.36
N ILE A 71 -19.88 15.60 16.24
CA ILE A 71 -19.16 15.33 14.99
C ILE A 71 -18.56 16.63 14.43
N GLU A 72 -19.30 17.73 14.48
CA GLU A 72 -18.84 19.04 14.02
C GLU A 72 -17.64 19.54 14.84
N VAL A 73 -17.70 19.44 16.16
CA VAL A 73 -16.59 19.87 17.05
C VAL A 73 -15.35 18.98 16.88
N HIS A 74 -15.52 17.67 16.72
CA HIS A 74 -14.39 16.74 16.53
C HIS A 74 -13.77 16.81 15.14
N GLN A 75 -14.48 17.36 14.17
CA GLN A 75 -13.92 17.68 12.86
C GLN A 75 -13.28 19.07 12.87
N SER A 76 -12.03 19.13 13.35
CA SER A 76 -11.17 20.31 13.18
C SER A 76 -11.34 20.87 11.75
N PRO A 77 -11.52 22.20 11.57
CA PRO A 77 -11.69 22.81 10.25
C PRO A 77 -10.56 22.42 9.28
N ILE A 78 -9.34 22.26 9.82
CA ILE A 78 -8.16 21.78 9.11
C ILE A 78 -8.32 20.31 8.71
N LYS A 79 -8.89 19.46 9.56
CA LYS A 79 -9.18 18.06 9.25
C LYS A 79 -10.32 17.90 8.24
N ARG A 80 -11.37 18.73 8.28
CA ARG A 80 -12.43 18.79 7.23
C ARG A 80 -11.85 19.16 5.87
N PHE A 81 -10.95 20.15 5.85
CA PHE A 81 -10.26 20.56 4.64
C PHE A 81 -9.27 19.49 4.16
N LEU A 82 -8.49 18.91 5.07
CA LEU A 82 -7.55 17.84 4.78
C LEU A 82 -8.27 16.57 4.36
N ASP A 83 -9.37 16.13 4.95
CA ASP A 83 -10.08 14.90 4.56
C ASP A 83 -10.75 15.05 3.18
N ARG A 84 -11.21 16.27 2.83
CA ARG A 84 -11.68 16.59 1.47
C ARG A 84 -10.55 16.61 0.44
N LEU A 85 -9.38 17.14 0.80
CA LEU A 85 -8.18 17.08 -0.04
C LEU A 85 -7.48 15.71 -0.01
N SER A 86 -7.63 14.94 1.05
CA SER A 86 -6.85 13.73 1.31
C SER A 86 -7.57 12.54 0.68
N SER A 87 -8.83 12.29 0.98
CA SER A 87 -9.52 11.12 0.41
C SER A 87 -9.56 11.16 -1.13
N GLN A 88 -9.84 12.33 -1.70
CA GLN A 88 -10.03 12.50 -3.13
C GLN A 88 -8.77 12.97 -3.86
N ALA A 89 -7.97 13.84 -3.22
CA ALA A 89 -6.71 14.30 -3.81
C ALA A 89 -5.52 13.42 -3.40
N GLN A 90 -5.40 12.80 -2.22
CA GLN A 90 -4.31 11.84 -1.94
C GLN A 90 -4.41 10.62 -2.86
N SER A 91 -5.60 10.06 -3.06
CA SER A 91 -5.77 8.95 -4.02
C SER A 91 -5.44 9.36 -5.45
N ARG A 92 -5.79 10.59 -5.87
CA ARG A 92 -5.49 11.08 -7.22
C ARG A 92 -4.04 11.54 -7.36
N TRP A 93 -3.45 12.14 -6.35
CA TRP A 93 -2.06 12.63 -6.33
C TRP A 93 -1.08 11.50 -6.15
N GLU A 94 -1.32 10.50 -5.30
CA GLU A 94 -0.50 9.28 -5.28
C GLU A 94 -0.52 8.65 -6.66
N GLN A 95 -1.71 8.44 -7.22
CA GLN A 95 -1.84 7.79 -8.51
C GLN A 95 -1.22 8.62 -9.64
N THR A 96 -1.42 9.95 -9.65
CA THR A 96 -0.84 10.86 -10.64
C THR A 96 0.66 10.97 -10.49
N THR A 97 1.18 11.10 -9.26
CA THR A 97 2.62 11.17 -8.99
C THR A 97 3.29 9.85 -9.38
N LEU A 98 2.67 8.71 -9.07
CA LEU A 98 3.16 7.40 -9.48
C LEU A 98 3.11 7.21 -10.99
N ILE A 99 2.04 7.66 -11.66
CA ILE A 99 1.95 7.64 -13.12
C ILE A 99 3.03 8.53 -13.74
N ILE A 100 3.23 9.75 -13.22
CA ILE A 100 4.28 10.66 -13.68
C ILE A 100 5.66 10.04 -13.44
N LEU A 101 5.90 9.44 -12.28
CA LEU A 101 7.16 8.77 -11.95
C LEU A 101 7.41 7.57 -12.88
N LEU A 102 6.38 6.75 -13.13
CA LEU A 102 6.44 5.63 -14.07
C LEU A 102 6.65 6.09 -15.51
N LEU A 103 5.98 7.16 -15.95
CA LEU A 103 6.17 7.75 -17.27
C LEU A 103 7.57 8.33 -17.42
N PHE A 104 8.02 9.11 -16.45
CA PHE A 104 9.37 9.67 -16.42
C PHE A 104 10.41 8.55 -16.44
N MET A 105 10.22 7.51 -15.64
CA MET A 105 11.08 6.34 -15.61
C MET A 105 11.04 5.54 -16.92
N GLY A 106 9.88 5.38 -17.53
CA GLY A 106 9.70 4.73 -18.82
C GLY A 106 10.34 5.51 -19.98
N VAL A 107 10.20 6.84 -19.99
CA VAL A 107 10.79 7.73 -20.99
C VAL A 107 12.31 7.79 -20.83
N THR A 108 12.82 7.95 -19.61
CA THR A 108 14.26 7.96 -19.35
C THR A 108 14.90 6.61 -19.66
N THR A 109 14.28 5.51 -19.21
CA THR A 109 14.75 4.15 -19.53
C THR A 109 14.67 3.90 -21.03
N GLY A 110 13.53 4.19 -21.67
CA GLY A 110 13.34 4.01 -23.11
C GLY A 110 14.32 4.83 -23.94
N HIS A 111 14.55 6.08 -23.57
CA HIS A 111 15.55 6.93 -24.20
C HIS A 111 16.95 6.34 -24.06
N ILE A 112 17.35 5.90 -22.87
CA ILE A 112 18.64 5.24 -22.64
C ILE A 112 18.74 3.97 -23.50
N LEU A 113 17.69 3.15 -23.56
CA LEU A 113 17.68 1.91 -24.35
C LEU A 113 17.76 2.16 -25.86
N LEU A 114 17.15 3.24 -26.37
CA LEU A 114 17.13 3.57 -27.79
C LEU A 114 18.38 4.33 -28.25
N THR A 115 18.96 5.17 -27.39
CA THR A 115 20.12 6.01 -27.77
C THR A 115 21.44 5.34 -27.47
N ALA A 116 21.48 4.46 -26.47
CA ALA A 116 22.73 3.89 -26.05
C ALA A 116 23.07 2.65 -26.93
N ARG A 117 24.37 2.42 -27.16
CA ARG A 117 24.92 1.18 -27.73
C ARG A 117 25.01 -0.04 -26.77
N PRO A 118 24.58 -0.04 -25.49
CA PRO A 118 24.90 -1.10 -24.55
C PRO A 118 24.15 -2.39 -24.88
N PHE A 119 23.13 -2.38 -25.74
CA PHE A 119 22.57 -3.63 -26.26
C PHE A 119 23.54 -4.39 -27.15
N ALA A 120 24.33 -3.68 -27.95
CA ALA A 120 25.41 -4.30 -28.72
C ALA A 120 26.58 -4.70 -27.80
N ASP A 121 26.88 -3.88 -26.78
CA ASP A 121 28.06 -4.08 -25.93
C ASP A 121 27.85 -5.06 -24.76
N ALA A 122 26.62 -5.20 -24.23
CA ALA A 122 26.33 -6.08 -23.09
C ALA A 122 26.29 -7.58 -23.47
N GLY A 123 26.46 -7.88 -24.76
CA GLY A 123 26.66 -9.23 -25.26
C GLY A 123 25.49 -10.17 -24.97
N PRO A 124 25.72 -11.49 -24.90
CA PRO A 124 24.65 -12.49 -24.76
C PRO A 124 23.91 -12.43 -23.42
N MET A 125 24.43 -11.72 -22.41
CA MET A 125 23.82 -11.58 -21.09
C MET A 125 22.62 -10.63 -21.07
N VAL A 126 22.37 -9.90 -22.15
CA VAL A 126 21.16 -9.08 -22.33
C VAL A 126 19.90 -9.94 -22.38
N TRP A 127 19.98 -11.12 -23.01
CA TRP A 127 18.79 -11.92 -23.29
C TRP A 127 18.03 -12.38 -22.05
N PRO A 128 18.69 -12.89 -20.99
CA PRO A 128 18.02 -13.17 -19.72
C PRO A 128 17.30 -11.96 -19.13
N VAL A 129 17.94 -10.78 -19.14
CA VAL A 129 17.37 -9.54 -18.57
C VAL A 129 16.14 -9.10 -19.36
N LEU A 130 16.20 -9.18 -20.69
CA LEU A 130 15.05 -8.90 -21.54
C LEU A 130 13.92 -9.91 -21.28
N GLY A 131 14.24 -11.19 -21.22
CA GLY A 131 13.27 -12.25 -20.97
C GLY A 131 12.51 -12.07 -19.65
N THR A 132 13.23 -11.79 -18.56
CA THR A 132 12.61 -11.54 -17.24
C THR A 132 11.82 -10.24 -17.24
N SER A 133 12.30 -9.19 -17.88
CA SER A 133 11.59 -7.91 -18.00
C SER A 133 10.28 -8.04 -18.79
N THR A 134 10.30 -8.75 -19.92
CA THR A 134 9.10 -9.02 -20.73
C THR A 134 8.08 -9.86 -19.95
N ALA A 135 8.54 -10.88 -19.22
CA ALA A 135 7.68 -11.69 -18.36
C ALA A 135 7.01 -10.85 -17.27
N THR A 136 7.76 -9.94 -16.62
CA THR A 136 7.22 -8.98 -15.65
C THR A 136 6.13 -8.10 -16.27
N ILE A 137 6.39 -7.50 -17.43
CA ILE A 137 5.42 -6.63 -18.11
C ILE A 137 4.14 -7.40 -18.43
N TYR A 138 4.26 -8.62 -18.95
CA TYR A 138 3.10 -9.48 -19.22
C TYR A 138 2.27 -9.76 -17.96
N LEU A 139 2.91 -10.16 -16.86
CA LEU A 139 2.24 -10.43 -15.58
C LEU A 139 1.55 -9.17 -15.03
N MET A 140 2.22 -8.02 -15.13
CA MET A 140 1.67 -6.73 -14.72
C MET A 140 0.41 -6.40 -15.53
N LEU A 141 0.49 -6.44 -16.86
CA LEU A 141 -0.64 -6.12 -17.75
C LEU A 141 -1.82 -7.06 -17.51
N LYS A 142 -1.55 -8.36 -17.37
CA LYS A 142 -2.57 -9.36 -17.02
C LYS A 142 -3.25 -9.02 -15.69
N LYS A 143 -2.49 -8.56 -14.70
CA LYS A 143 -3.02 -8.22 -13.38
C LYS A 143 -3.85 -6.93 -13.41
N ILE A 144 -3.36 -5.90 -14.09
CA ILE A 144 -4.08 -4.64 -14.32
C ILE A 144 -5.40 -4.92 -15.05
N TYR A 145 -5.37 -5.70 -16.13
CA TYR A 145 -6.56 -6.09 -16.88
C TYR A 145 -7.60 -6.78 -15.96
N THR A 146 -7.14 -7.72 -15.13
CA THR A 146 -8.02 -8.45 -14.21
C THR A 146 -8.66 -7.54 -13.17
N LEU A 147 -7.88 -6.63 -12.58
CA LEU A 147 -8.35 -5.74 -11.50
C LEU A 147 -9.25 -4.61 -12.02
N PHE A 148 -8.87 -3.95 -13.12
CA PHE A 148 -9.54 -2.71 -13.56
C PHE A 148 -10.56 -2.93 -14.67
N ILE A 149 -10.31 -3.86 -15.60
CA ILE A 149 -11.18 -4.07 -16.77
C ILE A 149 -12.20 -5.17 -16.48
N LYS A 150 -11.73 -6.37 -16.09
CA LYS A 150 -12.62 -7.50 -15.82
C LYS A 150 -13.42 -7.35 -14.52
N LYS A 151 -12.89 -6.59 -13.55
CA LYS A 151 -13.51 -6.36 -12.23
C LYS A 151 -13.90 -7.66 -11.52
N ASP A 152 -13.09 -8.70 -11.67
CA ASP A 152 -13.32 -10.01 -11.05
C ASP A 152 -12.83 -9.98 -9.60
N TYR A 153 -13.72 -9.63 -8.67
CA TYR A 153 -13.38 -9.37 -7.26
C TYR A 153 -13.33 -10.63 -6.37
N ARG A 154 -13.24 -11.83 -6.94
CA ARG A 154 -13.10 -13.04 -6.13
C ARG A 154 -11.78 -12.99 -5.34
N VAL A 155 -11.84 -13.06 -4.01
CA VAL A 155 -10.68 -12.96 -3.08
C VAL A 155 -9.50 -13.83 -3.51
N ARG A 156 -9.76 -15.07 -3.96
CA ARG A 156 -8.72 -15.99 -4.46
C ARG A 156 -7.96 -15.43 -5.67
N ASN A 157 -8.69 -14.78 -6.58
CA ASN A 157 -8.13 -14.21 -7.80
C ASN A 157 -7.41 -12.86 -7.52
N LEU A 158 -7.83 -12.11 -6.50
CA LEU A 158 -7.17 -10.87 -6.09
C LEU A 158 -5.72 -11.09 -5.63
N HIS A 159 -5.46 -12.14 -4.85
CA HIS A 159 -4.08 -12.44 -4.43
C HIS A 159 -3.29 -13.21 -5.50
N SER A 160 -3.96 -14.02 -6.32
CA SER A 160 -3.30 -14.76 -7.40
C SER A 160 -2.64 -13.79 -8.40
N GLY A 161 -1.34 -13.97 -8.65
CA GLY A 161 -0.57 -13.11 -9.56
C GLY A 161 0.25 -11.99 -8.91
N LEU A 162 0.03 -11.67 -7.62
CA LEU A 162 0.94 -10.75 -6.90
C LEU A 162 2.26 -11.44 -6.53
N THR A 163 2.23 -12.67 -6.02
CA THR A 163 3.45 -13.41 -5.66
C THR A 163 4.41 -13.60 -6.85
N PRO A 164 3.95 -14.00 -8.06
CA PRO A 164 4.82 -14.07 -9.23
C PRO A 164 5.53 -12.75 -9.56
N LEU A 165 4.87 -11.59 -9.39
CA LEU A 165 5.51 -10.29 -9.64
C LEU A 165 6.65 -10.02 -8.65
N LEU A 166 6.46 -10.36 -7.36
CA LEU A 166 7.52 -10.24 -6.36
C LEU A 166 8.69 -11.19 -6.66
N VAL A 167 8.39 -12.43 -7.06
CA VAL A 167 9.41 -13.40 -7.48
C VAL A 167 10.18 -12.86 -8.69
N MET A 168 9.50 -12.24 -9.66
CA MET A 168 10.16 -11.64 -10.82
C MET A 168 11.00 -10.42 -10.45
N ALA A 169 10.61 -9.61 -9.46
CA ALA A 169 11.44 -8.53 -8.95
C ALA A 169 12.76 -9.08 -8.35
N GLY A 170 12.65 -10.13 -7.54
CA GLY A 170 13.81 -10.84 -6.98
C GLY A 170 14.69 -11.48 -8.06
N LEU A 171 14.07 -12.11 -9.06
CA LEU A 171 14.78 -12.72 -10.18
C LEU A 171 15.52 -11.67 -11.02
N ASN A 172 14.91 -10.51 -11.28
CA ASN A 172 15.57 -9.39 -11.97
C ASN A 172 16.81 -8.90 -11.21
N ALA A 173 16.70 -8.72 -9.89
CA ALA A 173 17.85 -8.34 -9.06
C ALA A 173 18.94 -9.41 -9.09
N PHE A 174 18.57 -10.68 -8.97
CA PHE A 174 19.48 -11.81 -8.98
C PHE A 174 20.21 -11.95 -10.33
N VAL A 175 19.49 -11.89 -11.45
CA VAL A 175 20.06 -11.91 -12.80
C VAL A 175 21.03 -10.73 -12.97
N GLY A 176 20.73 -9.56 -12.42
CA GLY A 176 21.63 -8.41 -12.42
C GLY A 176 22.96 -8.66 -11.71
N VAL A 177 22.91 -9.27 -10.53
CA VAL A 177 24.11 -9.64 -9.76
C VAL A 177 24.93 -10.68 -10.52
N ILE A 178 24.29 -11.71 -11.08
CA ILE A 178 24.98 -12.74 -11.86
C ILE A 178 25.61 -12.14 -13.12
N ALA A 179 24.88 -11.30 -13.87
CA ALA A 179 25.38 -10.64 -15.05
C ALA A 179 26.60 -9.75 -14.73
N PHE A 180 26.55 -9.02 -13.60
CA PHE A 180 27.67 -8.21 -13.12
C PHE A 180 28.92 -9.07 -12.84
N LEU A 181 28.76 -10.16 -12.07
CA LEU A 181 29.87 -11.04 -11.72
C LEU A 181 30.48 -11.75 -12.94
N VAL A 182 29.64 -12.22 -13.86
CA VAL A 182 30.09 -12.90 -15.08
C VAL A 182 30.84 -11.92 -15.99
N THR A 183 30.33 -10.72 -16.20
CA THR A 183 30.98 -9.70 -17.03
C THR A 183 32.32 -9.28 -16.44
N LEU A 184 32.37 -9.04 -15.12
CA LEU A 184 33.60 -8.69 -14.42
C LEU A 184 34.66 -9.80 -14.54
N THR A 185 34.26 -11.06 -14.35
CA THR A 185 35.16 -12.22 -14.44
C THR A 185 35.66 -12.43 -15.86
N ALA A 186 34.79 -12.32 -16.86
CA ALA A 186 35.14 -12.45 -18.27
C ALA A 186 36.13 -11.37 -18.70
N SER A 187 35.90 -10.11 -18.31
CA SER A 187 36.83 -9.01 -18.59
C SER A 187 38.17 -9.17 -17.90
N TYR A 188 38.19 -9.64 -16.64
CA TYR A 188 39.42 -9.94 -15.93
C TYR A 188 40.24 -11.02 -16.64
N LEU A 189 39.59 -12.13 -17.01
CA LEU A 189 40.23 -13.24 -17.72
C LEU A 189 40.78 -12.78 -19.08
N PHE A 190 40.00 -12.01 -19.84
CA PHE A 190 40.42 -11.47 -21.13
C PHE A 190 41.66 -10.56 -21.00
N MET A 191 41.71 -9.69 -20.00
CA MET A 191 42.89 -8.88 -19.71
C MET A 191 44.09 -9.75 -19.37
N THR A 192 43.95 -10.75 -18.50
CA THR A 192 45.11 -11.60 -18.11
C THR A 192 45.67 -12.44 -19.25
N LEU A 193 44.83 -12.84 -20.21
CA LEU A 193 45.22 -13.76 -21.29
C LEU A 193 45.71 -13.06 -22.57
N TYR A 194 45.18 -11.88 -22.89
CA TYR A 194 45.36 -11.30 -24.23
C TYR A 194 46.02 -9.91 -24.26
N ILE A 195 45.96 -9.13 -23.17
CA ILE A 195 46.39 -7.72 -23.19
C ILE A 195 47.37 -7.49 -22.03
N LYS A 196 48.52 -6.85 -22.29
CA LYS A 196 49.37 -6.36 -21.19
C LYS A 196 48.53 -5.44 -20.31
N PRO A 197 48.43 -5.68 -18.98
CA PRO A 197 47.49 -4.98 -18.12
C PRO A 197 47.67 -3.47 -18.23
N SER A 198 46.69 -2.81 -18.85
CA SER A 198 46.58 -1.37 -18.91
C SER A 198 45.43 -0.94 -17.99
N GLY A 199 45.65 0.10 -17.18
CA GLY A 199 44.62 0.57 -16.23
C GLY A 199 43.32 1.00 -16.91
N THR A 200 43.38 1.39 -18.19
CA THR A 200 42.22 1.81 -18.98
C THR A 200 41.29 0.66 -19.35
N GLY A 201 41.82 -0.54 -19.63
CA GLY A 201 40.99 -1.72 -19.95
C GLY A 201 40.16 -2.19 -18.75
N MET A 202 40.74 -2.12 -17.56
CA MET A 202 40.04 -2.50 -16.32
C MET A 202 38.95 -1.51 -15.95
N ALA A 203 39.20 -0.20 -16.13
CA ALA A 203 38.19 0.83 -15.90
C ALA A 203 36.98 0.66 -16.84
N GLU A 204 37.23 0.35 -18.12
CA GLU A 204 36.17 0.14 -19.11
C GLU A 204 35.34 -1.12 -18.81
N ALA A 205 35.98 -2.22 -18.43
CA ALA A 205 35.31 -3.44 -17.99
C ALA A 205 34.39 -3.24 -16.77
N VAL A 206 34.88 -2.51 -15.77
CA VAL A 206 34.10 -2.16 -14.58
C VAL A 206 32.93 -1.26 -14.97
N ARG A 207 33.14 -0.27 -15.87
CA ARG A 207 32.09 0.61 -16.36
C ARG A 207 30.97 -0.17 -17.08
N GLN A 208 31.32 -1.11 -17.95
CA GLN A 208 30.35 -1.96 -18.67
C GLN A 208 29.58 -2.87 -17.72
N SER A 209 30.28 -3.52 -16.78
CA SER A 209 29.65 -4.40 -15.78
C SER A 209 28.69 -3.62 -14.88
N ALA A 210 29.12 -2.43 -14.41
CA ALA A 210 28.29 -1.57 -13.58
C ALA A 210 27.03 -1.10 -14.31
N ALA A 211 27.13 -0.75 -15.60
CA ALA A 211 25.97 -0.37 -16.40
C ALA A 211 24.91 -1.49 -16.46
N ALA A 212 25.31 -2.74 -16.71
CA ALA A 212 24.39 -3.89 -16.71
C ALA A 212 23.73 -4.11 -15.34
N GLY A 213 24.52 -4.00 -14.26
CA GLY A 213 24.02 -4.10 -12.89
C GLY A 213 22.99 -3.01 -12.56
N ILE A 214 23.25 -1.77 -12.96
CA ILE A 214 22.33 -0.63 -12.77
C ILE A 214 21.00 -0.88 -13.49
N VAL A 215 21.01 -1.34 -14.74
CA VAL A 215 19.79 -1.63 -15.50
C VAL A 215 18.94 -2.69 -14.81
N CYS A 216 19.55 -3.78 -14.35
CA CYS A 216 18.83 -4.85 -13.67
C CYS A 216 18.28 -4.41 -12.31
N LEU A 217 19.04 -3.62 -11.55
CA LEU A 217 18.60 -3.05 -10.30
C LEU A 217 17.40 -2.11 -10.50
N PHE A 218 17.44 -1.25 -11.52
CA PHE A 218 16.31 -0.40 -11.86
C PHE A 218 15.08 -1.22 -12.26
N ALA A 219 15.23 -2.23 -13.09
CA ALA A 219 14.13 -3.12 -13.45
C ALA A 219 13.52 -3.82 -12.22
N ALA A 220 14.36 -4.28 -11.28
CA ALA A 220 13.91 -4.88 -10.02
C ALA A 220 13.13 -3.88 -9.15
N VAL A 221 13.64 -2.64 -9.00
CA VAL A 221 12.97 -1.57 -8.24
C VAL A 221 11.62 -1.20 -8.86
N ILE A 222 11.56 -1.04 -10.18
CA ILE A 222 10.29 -0.78 -10.91
C ILE A 222 9.29 -1.89 -10.62
N THR A 223 9.73 -3.15 -10.76
CA THR A 223 8.88 -4.31 -10.57
C THR A 223 8.36 -4.37 -9.14
N GLY A 224 9.24 -4.13 -8.15
CA GLY A 224 8.88 -4.07 -6.73
C GLY A 224 7.89 -2.95 -6.42
N LEU A 225 8.09 -1.76 -7.00
CA LEU A 225 7.17 -0.63 -6.86
C LEU A 225 5.78 -0.99 -7.43
N ILE A 226 5.73 -1.51 -8.67
CA ILE A 226 4.47 -1.94 -9.30
C ILE A 226 3.77 -3.00 -8.44
N TRP A 227 4.50 -3.98 -7.94
CA TRP A 227 3.96 -4.98 -7.02
C TRP A 227 3.35 -4.34 -5.78
N PHE A 228 4.05 -3.40 -5.15
CA PHE A 228 3.57 -2.68 -3.97
C PHE A 228 2.26 -1.92 -4.25
N LEU A 229 2.17 -1.23 -5.38
CA LEU A 229 0.97 -0.49 -5.78
C LEU A 229 -0.24 -1.40 -6.01
N LEU A 230 -0.02 -2.52 -6.71
CA LEU A 230 -1.07 -3.51 -6.96
C LEU A 230 -1.50 -4.19 -5.66
N SER A 231 -0.57 -4.48 -4.76
CA SER A 231 -0.85 -5.06 -3.44
C SER A 231 -1.65 -4.11 -2.54
N SER A 232 -1.28 -2.82 -2.51
CA SER A 232 -2.04 -1.78 -1.80
C SER A 232 -3.46 -1.65 -2.34
N SER A 233 -3.61 -1.66 -3.68
CA SER A 233 -4.92 -1.60 -4.34
C SER A 233 -5.79 -2.81 -3.99
N VAL A 234 -5.23 -4.02 -4.02
CA VAL A 234 -5.92 -5.26 -3.60
C VAL A 234 -6.35 -5.17 -2.15
N THR A 235 -5.48 -4.71 -1.25
CA THR A 235 -5.79 -4.57 0.18
C THR A 235 -6.93 -3.58 0.42
N ARG A 236 -6.96 -2.46 -0.32
CA ARG A 236 -8.06 -1.49 -0.26
C ARG A 236 -9.39 -2.09 -0.71
N ILE A 237 -9.39 -2.87 -1.80
CA ILE A 237 -10.60 -3.54 -2.29
C ILE A 237 -11.11 -4.57 -1.27
N VAL A 238 -10.22 -5.41 -0.74
CA VAL A 238 -10.58 -6.42 0.27
C VAL A 238 -11.15 -5.77 1.53
N ARG A 239 -10.55 -4.66 2.02
CA ARG A 239 -11.10 -3.92 3.17
C ARG A 239 -12.48 -3.35 2.88
N ALA A 240 -12.67 -2.72 1.72
CA ALA A 240 -13.96 -2.16 1.35
C ALA A 240 -15.06 -3.24 1.24
N GLU A 241 -14.72 -4.44 0.75
CA GLU A 241 -15.65 -5.57 0.67
C GLU A 241 -15.93 -6.18 2.06
N ALA A 242 -14.89 -6.34 2.89
CA ALA A 242 -15.03 -6.83 4.27
C ALA A 242 -15.91 -5.89 5.12
N ASP A 243 -15.70 -4.59 5.01
CA ASP A 243 -16.52 -3.57 5.70
C ASP A 243 -17.98 -3.63 5.22
N GLY A 244 -18.20 -3.86 3.92
CA GLY A 244 -19.54 -4.06 3.36
C GLY A 244 -20.24 -5.31 3.89
N LEU A 245 -19.53 -6.43 4.01
CA LEU A 245 -20.08 -7.69 4.52
C LEU A 245 -20.32 -7.65 6.04
N LEU A 246 -19.39 -7.09 6.81
CA LEU A 246 -19.52 -6.95 8.27
C LEU A 246 -20.62 -5.95 8.63
N GLY A 247 -20.77 -4.86 7.87
CA GLY A 247 -21.89 -3.93 8.02
C GLY A 247 -23.26 -4.55 7.72
N TRP A 248 -23.30 -5.64 6.95
CA TRP A 248 -24.53 -6.40 6.66
C TRP A 248 -24.87 -7.48 7.69
N GLN A 249 -23.93 -7.89 8.55
CA GLN A 249 -24.16 -8.93 9.56
C GLN A 249 -24.66 -8.38 10.92
N THR A 250 -24.85 -7.07 11.05
CA THR A 250 -25.48 -6.45 12.23
C THR A 250 -26.90 -5.90 11.96
N PRO A 251 -27.84 -6.72 11.46
CA PRO A 251 -29.24 -6.53 11.82
C PRO A 251 -29.83 -7.84 12.38
N ASN A 252 -30.12 -7.82 13.68
CA ASN A 252 -30.95 -8.79 14.40
C ASN A 252 -30.36 -10.20 14.61
N GLY A 253 -29.69 -10.39 15.74
CA GLY A 253 -29.22 -11.71 16.15
C GLY A 253 -28.67 -11.77 17.56
N ILE A 254 -29.46 -11.26 18.52
CA ILE A 254 -29.67 -11.67 19.94
C ILE A 254 -30.42 -10.52 20.60
#